data_AF-A0A8J6S3A5-F1
#
_entry.id   AF-A0A8J6S3A5-F1
#
_cell.length_a   1.000
_cell.length_b   1.000
_cell.length_c   1.000
_cell.angle_alpha   90.00
_cell.angle_beta   90.00
_cell.angle_gamma   90.00
#
_symmetry.space_group_name_H-M   'P 1'
#
loop_
_entity.id
_entity.type
_entity.pdbx_description
1 polymer ?
#
loop_
_entity_poly.entity_id
_entity_poly.type
_entity_poly.pdbx_seq_one_letter_code
_entity_poly.pdbx_strand_id
1 'polypeptide(L)'
;MKLNKASDFFIHLGLLLTFNVVGLAVILLAFPTTFTTFNCQRLNSNQGNCELKTLTGPFNKEQVRSFSVKELKSASLESYSYSSKKTNYYTRLKTERGEVSLPTGFYGPSWNTASLPTEINNFIKDPNQTSFSAQEDDSRWQSYLFLGLFLGTADLIIINSIIMRMKAVQKG
;
A
#
# COMPACT_ATOMS: atom_id res chain seq x y z
N MET A 1 -48.95 -10.69 -4.51
CA MET A 1 -48.74 -9.48 -3.67
C MET A 1 -47.92 -8.49 -4.52
N LYS A 2 -48.54 -7.45 -5.07
CA LYS A 2 -47.83 -6.45 -5.90
C LYS A 2 -47.00 -5.58 -4.97
N LEU A 3 -45.67 -5.65 -5.07
CA LEU A 3 -44.81 -4.66 -4.40
C LEU A 3 -45.16 -3.26 -4.91
N ASN A 4 -45.29 -2.30 -4.00
CA ASN A 4 -45.41 -0.89 -4.34
C ASN A 4 -44.17 -0.46 -5.16
N LYS A 5 -44.34 0.32 -6.24
CA LYS A 5 -43.26 0.93 -7.04
C LYS A 5 -42.16 1.56 -6.17
N ALA A 6 -42.55 2.20 -5.07
CA ALA A 6 -41.60 2.78 -4.12
C ALA A 6 -40.76 1.69 -3.44
N SER A 7 -41.37 0.58 -3.04
CA SER A 7 -40.68 -0.54 -2.39
C SER A 7 -39.66 -1.22 -3.30
N ASP A 8 -39.95 -1.36 -4.60
CA ASP A 8 -39.02 -1.96 -5.57
C ASP A 8 -37.80 -1.06 -5.81
N PHE A 9 -38.02 0.25 -5.87
CA PHE A 9 -36.95 1.25 -5.95
C PHE A 9 -36.04 1.20 -4.71
N PHE A 10 -36.60 1.14 -3.50
CA PHE A 10 -35.81 1.06 -2.27
C PHE A 10 -35.01 -0.26 -2.17
N ILE A 11 -35.56 -1.37 -2.66
CA ILE A 11 -34.84 -2.66 -2.70
C ILE A 11 -33.63 -2.57 -3.63
N HIS A 12 -33.79 -2.01 -4.84
CA HIS A 12 -32.68 -1.84 -5.76
C HIS A 12 -31.62 -0.86 -5.27
N LEU A 13 -32.04 0.24 -4.63
CA LEU A 13 -31.13 1.19 -4.01
C LEU A 13 -30.34 0.54 -2.86
N GLY A 14 -31.01 -0.24 -2.01
CA GLY A 14 -30.37 -0.97 -0.90
C GLY A 14 -29.37 -2.02 -1.38
N LEU A 15 -29.71 -2.76 -2.46
CA LEU A 15 -28.80 -3.71 -3.09
C LEU A 15 -27.55 -3.04 -3.67
N LEU A 16 -27.71 -1.91 -4.36
CA LEU A 16 -26.60 -1.17 -4.94
C LEU A 16 -25.65 -0.63 -3.87
N LEU A 17 -26.20 -0.07 -2.78
CA LEU A 17 -25.40 0.39 -1.64
C LEU A 17 -24.65 -0.77 -0.98
N THR A 18 -25.31 -1.89 -0.75
CA THR A 18 -24.69 -3.06 -0.12
C THR A 18 -23.56 -3.62 -1.00
N PHE A 19 -23.78 -3.72 -2.31
CA PHE A 19 -22.77 -4.20 -3.26
C PHE A 19 -21.52 -3.32 -3.25
N ASN A 20 -21.69 -1.99 -3.28
CA ASN A 20 -20.58 -1.05 -3.24
C ASN A 20 -19.82 -1.10 -1.92
N VAL A 21 -20.54 -1.15 -0.78
CA VAL A 21 -19.91 -1.25 0.55
C VAL A 21 -19.11 -2.54 0.68
N VAL A 22 -19.68 -3.68 0.27
CA VAL A 22 -18.99 -4.97 0.33
C VAL A 22 -17.80 -5.01 -0.63
N GLY A 23 -17.95 -4.51 -1.85
CA GLY A 23 -16.87 -4.45 -2.85
C GLY A 23 -15.68 -3.61 -2.35
N LEU A 24 -15.96 -2.44 -1.76
CA LEU A 24 -14.94 -1.59 -1.17
C LEU A 24 -14.25 -2.27 0.02
N ALA A 25 -15.02 -2.88 0.93
CA ALA A 25 -14.50 -3.55 2.11
C ALA A 25 -13.58 -4.72 1.75
N VAL A 26 -13.98 -5.57 0.78
CA VAL A 26 -13.17 -6.70 0.32
C VAL A 26 -11.81 -6.22 -0.18
N ILE A 27 -11.75 -5.13 -0.94
CA ILE A 27 -10.50 -4.67 -1.56
C ILE A 27 -9.61 -3.95 -0.57
N LEU A 28 -10.17 -3.11 0.30
CA LEU A 28 -9.40 -2.46 1.36
C LEU A 28 -8.76 -3.48 2.32
N LEU A 29 -9.40 -4.65 2.51
CA LEU A 29 -8.88 -5.73 3.35
C LEU A 29 -7.94 -6.69 2.60
N ALA A 30 -8.25 -7.03 1.34
CA ALA A 30 -7.46 -7.98 0.54
C ALA A 30 -6.20 -7.35 -0.05
N PHE A 31 -6.23 -6.04 -0.33
CA PHE A 31 -5.12 -5.30 -0.93
C PHE A 31 -4.79 -4.06 -0.07
N PRO A 32 -4.24 -4.25 1.13
CA PRO A 32 -3.82 -3.13 1.97
C PRO A 32 -2.63 -2.41 1.29
N THR A 33 -2.72 -1.09 1.17
CA THR A 33 -1.56 -0.25 0.88
C THR A 33 -0.57 -0.31 2.02
N THR A 34 0.72 -0.29 1.69
CA THR A 34 1.77 -0.21 2.69
C THR A 34 2.65 0.99 2.38
N PHE A 35 2.85 1.85 3.37
CA PHE A 35 3.76 2.98 3.33
C PHE A 35 4.91 2.69 4.27
N THR A 36 6.15 2.77 3.79
CA THR A 36 7.34 2.51 4.61
C THR A 36 8.26 3.71 4.55
N THR A 37 8.64 4.20 5.73
CA THR A 37 9.62 5.29 5.88
C THR A 37 10.77 4.82 6.76
N PHE A 38 11.99 5.05 6.30
CA PHE A 38 13.20 4.81 7.07
C PHE A 38 13.92 6.14 7.30
N ASN A 39 13.88 6.60 8.55
CA ASN A 39 14.43 7.89 8.96
C ASN A 39 15.56 7.68 9.94
N CYS A 40 16.69 8.33 9.73
CA CYS A 40 17.80 8.37 10.66
C CYS A 40 18.12 9.82 11.03
N GLN A 41 18.32 10.04 12.32
CA GLN A 41 18.82 11.30 12.86
C GLN A 41 20.06 11.03 13.70
N ARG A 42 21.14 11.73 13.37
CA ARG A 42 22.43 11.68 14.03
C ARG A 42 22.63 12.97 14.81
N LEU A 43 22.75 12.84 16.13
CA LEU A 43 23.04 13.96 17.04
C LEU A 43 24.54 14.26 17.07
N ASN A 44 25.36 13.21 17.05
CA ASN A 44 26.83 13.27 16.97
C ASN A 44 27.34 12.07 16.15
N SER A 45 28.62 12.05 15.77
CA SER A 45 29.21 11.00 14.92
C SER A 45 28.90 9.56 15.33
N ASN A 46 28.65 9.27 16.61
CA ASN A 46 28.29 7.92 17.10
C ASN A 46 26.97 7.85 17.87
N GLN A 47 26.16 8.92 17.86
CA GLN A 47 24.91 9.01 18.62
C GLN A 47 23.77 9.45 17.71
N GLY A 48 22.66 8.73 17.80
CA GLY A 48 21.50 8.98 16.96
C GLY A 48 20.55 7.79 16.97
N ASN A 49 19.40 7.96 16.34
CA ASN A 49 18.38 6.94 16.21
C ASN A 49 17.91 6.84 14.77
N CYS A 50 17.60 5.62 14.35
CA CYS A 50 16.95 5.32 13.09
C CYS A 50 15.62 4.64 13.36
N GLU A 51 14.60 5.03 12.62
CA GLU A 51 13.24 4.53 12.76
C GLU A 51 12.78 4.01 11.40
N LEU A 52 12.45 2.73 11.39
CA LEU A 52 11.68 2.11 10.32
C LEU A 52 10.21 2.12 10.73
N LYS A 53 9.43 2.97 10.08
CA LYS A 53 7.99 3.06 10.27
C LYS A 53 7.28 2.46 9.06
N THR A 54 6.39 1.53 9.33
CA THR A 54 5.54 0.87 8.32
C THR A 54 4.10 1.09 8.69
N LEU A 55 3.33 1.66 7.77
CA LEU A 55 1.88 1.86 7.88
C LEU A 55 1.21 0.90 6.90
N THR A 56 0.40 -0.03 7.41
CA THR A 56 -0.31 -1.00 6.57
C THR A 56 -1.82 -0.84 6.67
N GLY A 57 -2.46 -0.73 5.51
CA GLY A 57 -3.90 -0.83 5.31
C GLY A 57 -4.70 0.40 5.76
N PRO A 58 -6.03 0.31 5.64
CA PRO A 58 -6.96 1.42 5.92
C PRO A 58 -7.07 1.79 7.40
N PHE A 59 -6.58 0.94 8.31
CA PHE A 59 -6.63 1.14 9.76
C PHE A 59 -5.31 1.66 10.35
N ASN A 60 -4.38 2.12 9.51
CA ASN A 60 -3.09 2.66 9.93
C ASN A 60 -2.38 1.77 10.96
N LYS A 61 -2.30 0.46 10.70
CA LYS A 61 -1.49 -0.42 11.57
C LYS A 61 -0.04 0.03 11.45
N GLU A 62 0.39 0.79 12.45
CA GLU A 62 1.72 1.36 12.52
C GLU A 62 2.64 0.36 13.23
N GLN A 63 3.73 0.01 12.55
CA GLN A 63 4.85 -0.70 13.14
C GLN A 63 6.07 0.20 13.09
N VAL A 64 6.62 0.53 14.25
CA VAL A 64 7.87 1.27 14.36
C VAL A 64 8.94 0.34 14.90
N ARG A 65 10.08 0.30 14.22
CA ARG A 65 11.31 -0.35 14.72
C ARG A 65 12.40 0.70 14.82
N SER A 66 12.95 0.86 16.01
CA SER A 66 14.02 1.81 16.28
C SER A 66 15.36 1.10 16.43
N PHE A 67 16.41 1.71 15.90
CA PHE A 67 17.78 1.22 15.92
C PHE A 67 18.72 2.37 16.27
N SER A 68 19.72 2.14 17.11
CA SER A 68 20.76 3.14 17.28
C SER A 68 21.58 3.27 15.99
N VAL A 69 22.00 4.49 15.63
CA VAL A 69 22.90 4.70 14.48
C VAL A 69 24.18 3.87 14.61
N LYS A 70 24.66 3.66 15.85
CA LYS A 70 25.84 2.81 16.12
C LYS A 70 25.60 1.32 15.83
N GLU A 71 24.35 0.87 15.89
CA GLU A 71 24.01 -0.53 15.62
C GLU A 71 24.02 -0.83 14.11
N LEU A 72 23.89 0.17 13.24
CA LEU A 72 23.89 0.00 11.79
C LEU A 72 25.29 -0.28 11.27
N LYS A 73 25.50 -1.47 10.70
CA LYS A 73 26.79 -1.88 10.11
C LYS A 73 26.84 -1.70 8.61
N SER A 74 25.79 -2.12 7.91
CA SER A 74 25.70 -2.05 6.45
C SER A 74 24.28 -2.26 5.97
N ALA A 75 24.00 -1.82 4.74
CA ALA A 75 22.84 -2.22 3.97
C ALA A 75 23.27 -2.96 2.70
N SER A 76 22.53 -4.01 2.32
CA SER A 76 22.75 -4.77 1.08
C SER A 76 21.46 -4.96 0.31
N LEU A 77 21.59 -5.05 -1.02
CA LEU A 77 20.51 -5.49 -1.88
C LEU A 77 20.54 -7.03 -1.92
N GLU A 78 19.45 -7.65 -1.52
CA GLU A 78 19.26 -9.08 -1.67
C GLU A 78 18.19 -9.37 -2.71
N SER A 79 18.28 -10.55 -3.31
CA SER A 79 17.30 -11.02 -4.28
C SER A 79 16.66 -12.31 -3.82
N TYR A 80 15.39 -12.46 -4.14
CA TYR A 80 14.65 -13.70 -3.93
C TYR A 80 13.86 -14.04 -5.19
N SER A 81 14.01 -15.29 -5.63
CA SER A 81 13.34 -15.83 -6.81
C SER A 81 12.35 -16.89 -6.39
N TYR A 82 11.05 -16.56 -6.44
CA TYR A 82 9.97 -17.55 -6.21
C TYR A 82 9.69 -18.37 -7.48
N SER A 83 10.17 -17.91 -8.65
CA SER A 83 9.90 -18.49 -9.96
C SER A 83 11.01 -18.10 -10.93
N SER A 84 11.37 -19.01 -11.85
CA SER A 84 12.44 -18.85 -12.85
C SER A 84 12.31 -17.60 -13.74
N LYS A 85 11.18 -16.89 -13.69
CA LYS A 85 10.89 -15.71 -14.52
C LYS A 85 10.83 -14.38 -13.76
N LYS A 86 10.89 -14.37 -12.42
CA LYS A 86 10.80 -13.13 -11.63
C LYS A 86 11.73 -13.16 -10.41
N THR A 87 12.79 -12.38 -10.50
CA THR A 87 13.66 -12.04 -9.37
C THR A 87 13.14 -10.78 -8.71
N ASN A 88 12.81 -10.86 -7.43
CA ASN A 88 12.45 -9.70 -6.62
C ASN A 88 13.66 -9.26 -5.82
N TYR A 89 13.80 -7.96 -5.57
CA TYR A 89 14.90 -7.40 -4.79
C TYR A 89 14.36 -6.74 -3.53
N TYR A 90 15.13 -6.80 -2.45
CA TYR A 90 14.80 -6.13 -1.20
C TYR A 90 16.06 -5.66 -0.49
N THR A 91 15.95 -4.58 0.28
CA THR A 91 17.05 -4.08 1.09
C THR A 91 17.09 -4.79 2.43
N ARG A 92 18.26 -5.31 2.80
CA ARG A 92 18.53 -5.89 4.10
C ARG A 92 19.50 -5.00 4.88
N LEU A 93 19.09 -4.62 6.08
CA LEU A 93 19.92 -3.93 7.06
C LEU A 93 20.66 -4.95 7.92
N LYS A 94 21.96 -4.78 8.06
CA LYS A 94 22.77 -5.51 9.03
C LYS A 94 22.97 -4.64 10.26
N THR A 95 22.44 -5.10 11.38
CA THR A 95 22.58 -4.45 12.68
C THR A 95 23.43 -5.29 13.62
N GLU A 96 23.88 -4.73 14.75
CA GLU A 96 24.52 -5.51 15.82
C GLU A 96 23.61 -6.61 16.39
N ARG A 97 22.29 -6.41 16.36
CA ARG A 97 21.29 -7.36 16.89
C ARG A 97 20.84 -8.41 15.86
N GLY A 98 21.40 -8.37 14.66
CA GLY A 98 21.05 -9.26 13.56
C GLY A 98 20.59 -8.52 12.31
N GLU A 99 19.90 -9.24 11.44
CA GLU A 99 19.49 -8.75 10.13
C GLU A 99 18.01 -8.33 10.14
N VAL A 100 17.73 -7.17 9.54
CA VAL A 100 16.38 -6.62 9.41
C VAL A 100 16.10 -6.37 7.94
N SER A 101 15.12 -7.09 7.39
CA SER A 101 14.62 -6.81 6.06
C SER A 101 13.71 -5.58 6.10
N LEU A 102 13.95 -4.62 5.21
CA LEU A 102 13.02 -3.52 5.00
C LEU A 102 11.78 -4.07 4.25
N PRO A 103 10.55 -3.86 4.76
CA PRO A 103 9.35 -4.41 4.16
C PRO A 103 9.18 -3.93 2.72
N THR A 104 8.65 -4.84 1.92
CA THR A 104 8.57 -4.77 0.46
C THR A 104 7.57 -3.71 -0.03
N GLY A 105 8.06 -2.49 -0.29
CA GLY A 105 7.52 -1.59 -1.32
C GLY A 105 8.26 -1.73 -2.66
N PHE A 106 9.37 -2.47 -2.68
CA PHE A 106 10.32 -2.55 -3.78
C PHE A 106 10.00 -3.65 -4.80
N TYR A 107 8.76 -3.67 -5.29
CA TYR A 107 8.39 -4.46 -6.47
C TYR A 107 8.48 -3.57 -7.72
N GLY A 108 9.70 -3.19 -8.10
CA GLY A 108 10.00 -2.46 -9.32
C GLY A 108 11.14 -3.12 -10.08
N PRO A 109 11.09 -3.23 -11.42
CA PRO A 109 12.18 -3.78 -12.21
C PRO A 109 13.44 -2.92 -12.07
N SER A 110 14.33 -3.35 -11.18
CA SER A 110 15.79 -3.23 -11.19
C SER A 110 16.49 -1.86 -11.17
N TRP A 111 15.82 -0.70 -11.33
CA TRP A 111 16.58 0.55 -11.56
C TRP A 111 16.64 1.51 -10.36
N ASN A 112 15.59 1.61 -9.54
CA ASN A 112 15.61 2.49 -8.34
C ASN A 112 15.92 1.75 -7.02
N THR A 113 15.88 0.42 -7.00
CA THR A 113 16.09 -0.37 -5.76
C THR A 113 17.57 -0.47 -5.35
N ALA A 114 18.50 -0.25 -6.27
CA ALA A 114 19.93 -0.37 -6.02
C ALA A 114 20.55 0.84 -5.30
N SER A 115 19.92 2.02 -5.37
CA SER A 115 20.46 3.23 -4.75
C SER A 115 20.28 3.23 -3.24
N LEU A 116 19.17 2.69 -2.72
CA LEU A 116 18.85 2.75 -1.29
C LEU A 116 19.92 2.13 -0.38
N PRO A 117 20.42 0.90 -0.61
CA PRO A 117 21.52 0.36 0.19
C PRO A 117 22.78 1.22 0.11
N THR A 118 23.05 1.81 -1.06
CA THR A 118 24.20 2.70 -1.27
C THR A 118 24.04 3.98 -0.47
N GLU A 119 22.87 4.61 -0.49
CA GLU A 119 22.56 5.81 0.27
C GLU A 119 22.63 5.57 1.78
N ILE A 120 22.10 4.44 2.27
CA ILE A 120 22.22 4.04 3.67
C ILE A 120 23.70 3.83 4.04
N ASN A 121 24.47 3.13 3.20
CA ASN A 121 25.89 2.92 3.45
C ASN A 121 26.69 4.25 3.42
N ASN A 122 26.30 5.20 2.58
CA ASN A 122 26.90 6.54 2.57
C ASN A 122 26.59 7.28 3.88
N PHE A 123 25.34 7.24 4.37
CA PHE A 123 24.99 7.78 5.67
C PHE A 123 25.77 7.12 6.80
N ILE A 124 25.97 5.80 6.76
CA ILE A 124 26.76 5.07 7.78
C ILE A 124 28.23 5.55 7.76
N LYS A 125 28.81 5.69 6.57
CA LYS A 125 30.22 6.06 6.36
C LYS A 125 30.52 7.53 6.62
N ASP A 126 29.58 8.43 6.36
CA ASP A 126 29.74 9.86 6.56
C ASP A 126 29.21 10.30 7.94
N PRO A 127 30.09 10.51 8.94
CA PRO A 127 29.66 10.97 10.25
C PRO A 127 29.14 12.41 10.27
N ASN A 128 29.38 13.20 9.21
CA ASN A 128 28.89 14.58 9.09
C ASN A 128 27.46 14.62 8.55
N GLN A 129 26.96 13.53 7.99
CA GLN A 129 25.57 13.45 7.56
C GLN A 129 24.65 13.31 8.79
N THR A 130 23.97 14.41 9.14
CA THR A 130 23.12 14.51 10.34
C THR A 130 21.77 13.82 10.19
N SER A 131 21.29 13.64 8.95
CA SER A 131 20.01 13.01 8.69
C SER A 131 19.97 12.22 7.39
N PHE A 132 19.19 11.15 7.39
CA PHE A 132 18.82 10.39 6.22
C PHE A 132 17.35 10.03 6.29
N SER A 133 16.64 10.10 5.17
CA SER A 133 15.22 9.80 5.09
C SER A 133 14.94 9.15 3.74
N ALA A 134 14.35 7.97 3.76
CA ALA A 134 13.85 7.29 2.58
C ALA A 134 12.38 6.95 2.81
N GLN A 135 11.55 7.23 1.81
CA GLN A 135 10.12 6.91 1.82
C GLN A 135 9.79 6.07 0.59
N GLU A 136 8.98 5.05 0.80
CA GLU A 136 8.41 4.23 -0.25
C GLU A 136 6.93 3.98 -0.02
N ASP A 137 6.19 4.10 -1.11
CA ASP A 137 4.75 3.93 -1.16
C ASP A 137 4.49 2.70 -2.05
N ASP A 138 3.85 1.66 -1.50
CA ASP A 138 3.43 0.52 -2.31
C ASP A 138 2.45 1.01 -3.39
N SER A 139 2.86 0.91 -4.65
CA SER A 139 2.19 1.50 -5.83
C SER A 139 0.88 0.82 -6.23
N ARG A 140 0.30 0.01 -5.32
CA ARG A 140 -1.00 -0.65 -5.47
C ARG A 140 -2.19 0.30 -5.59
N TRP A 141 -2.00 1.61 -5.48
CA TRP A 141 -3.05 2.60 -5.74
C TRP A 141 -3.72 2.42 -7.11
N GLN A 142 -3.00 1.89 -8.10
CA GLN A 142 -3.54 1.58 -9.43
C GLN A 142 -4.68 0.55 -9.35
N SER A 143 -4.62 -0.40 -8.41
CA SER A 143 -5.69 -1.39 -8.23
C SER A 143 -7.00 -0.75 -7.77
N TYR A 144 -6.94 0.38 -7.04
CA TYR A 144 -8.12 1.15 -6.64
C TYR A 144 -8.77 1.89 -7.82
N LEU A 145 -7.98 2.31 -8.83
CA LEU A 145 -8.54 2.89 -10.05
C LEU A 145 -9.37 1.88 -10.84
N PHE A 146 -8.84 0.66 -11.04
CA PHE A 146 -9.57 -0.40 -11.74
C PHE A 146 -10.85 -0.78 -11.01
N LEU A 147 -10.84 -0.76 -9.66
CA LEU A 147 -12.05 -0.96 -8.87
C LEU A 147 -13.08 0.15 -9.11
N GLY A 148 -12.66 1.41 -9.04
CA GLY A 148 -13.57 2.55 -9.25
C GLY A 148 -14.26 2.47 -10.62
N LEU A 149 -13.53 2.05 -11.64
CA LEU A 149 -14.08 1.80 -12.97
C LEU A 149 -15.06 0.62 -12.97
N PHE A 150 -14.75 -0.47 -12.29
CA PHE A 150 -15.62 -1.65 -12.23
C PHE A 150 -16.94 -1.36 -11.48
N LEU A 151 -16.86 -0.72 -10.31
CA LEU A 151 -18.04 -0.32 -9.54
C LEU A 151 -18.85 0.73 -10.30
N GLY A 152 -18.19 1.74 -10.88
CA GLY A 152 -18.86 2.79 -11.65
C GLY A 152 -19.60 2.26 -12.87
N THR A 153 -19.01 1.29 -13.60
CA THR A 153 -19.69 0.66 -14.74
C THR A 153 -20.87 -0.22 -14.29
N ALA A 154 -20.74 -0.96 -13.19
CA ALA A 154 -21.83 -1.75 -12.61
C ALA A 154 -23.00 -0.85 -12.18
N ASP A 155 -22.72 0.28 -11.52
CA ASP A 155 -23.73 1.24 -11.08
C ASP A 155 -24.48 1.84 -12.27
N LEU A 156 -23.78 2.22 -13.34
CA LEU A 156 -24.39 2.74 -14.56
C LEU A 156 -25.35 1.74 -15.21
N ILE A 157 -25.00 0.45 -15.24
CA ILE A 157 -25.85 -0.62 -15.78
C ILE A 157 -27.12 -0.76 -14.92
N ILE A 158 -26.98 -0.77 -13.60
CA ILE A 158 -28.11 -0.92 -12.68
C ILE A 158 -29.04 0.29 -12.79
N ILE A 159 -28.50 1.52 -12.77
CA ILE A 159 -29.29 2.76 -12.93
C ILE A 159 -30.06 2.76 -14.25
N ASN A 160 -29.41 2.42 -15.37
CA ASN A 160 -30.08 2.33 -16.66
C ASN A 160 -31.21 1.29 -16.66
N SER A 161 -31.00 0.14 -16.00
CA SER A 161 -32.03 -0.89 -15.88
C SER A 161 -33.27 -0.40 -15.10
N ILE A 162 -33.06 0.37 -14.03
CA ILE A 162 -34.13 0.97 -13.22
C ILE A 162 -34.90 2.00 -14.05
N ILE A 163 -34.18 2.89 -14.76
CA ILE A 163 -34.79 3.91 -15.63
C ILE A 163 -35.65 3.26 -16.72
N MET A 164 -35.15 2.21 -17.37
CA MET A 164 -35.91 1.48 -18.40
C MET A 164 -37.18 0.84 -17.81
N ARG A 165 -37.10 0.23 -16.63
CA ARG A 165 -38.27 -0.32 -15.93
C ARG A 165 -39.28 0.76 -15.58
N MET A 166 -38.84 1.90 -15.02
CA MET A 166 -39.73 3.02 -14.71
C MET A 166 -40.46 3.55 -15.95
N LYS A 167 -39.76 3.70 -17.07
CA LYS A 167 -40.35 4.12 -18.35
C LYS A 167 -41.36 3.11 -18.89
N ALA A 168 -41.08 1.81 -18.78
CA ALA A 168 -42.00 0.76 -19.22
C ALA A 168 -43.32 0.78 -18.42
N VAL A 169 -43.25 0.99 -17.10
CA VAL A 169 -44.44 1.06 -16.22
C VAL A 169 -45.12 2.46 -16.21
N GLN A 170 -44.63 3.43 -16.98
CA GLN A 170 -45.38 4.67 -17.26
C GLN A 170 -46.19 4.60 -18.57
N LYS A 171 -45.83 3.66 -19.45
CA LYS A 171 -46.45 3.51 -20.78
C LYS A 171 -47.57 2.46 -20.84
N GLY A 172 -47.71 1.63 -19.81
CA GLY A 172 -48.80 0.63 -19.66
C GLY A 172 -49.59 0.89 -18.40
#